data_AF-A0A942Y2D9-F1
#
_entry.id   AF-A0A942Y2D9-F1
#
_cell.length_a   1.000
_cell.length_b   1.000
_cell.length_c   1.000
_cell.angle_alpha   90.00
_cell.angle_beta   90.00
_cell.angle_gamma   90.00
#
_symmetry.space_group_name_H-M   'P 1'
#
loop_
_entity.id
_entity.type
_entity.pdbx_description
1 polymer ?
#
loop_
_entity_poly.entity_id
_entity_poly.type
_entity_poly.pdbx_seq_one_letter_code
_entity_poly.pdbx_strand_id
1 'polypeptide(L)'
;MERISHSPEALFHVLAHFEAADEPLRGSLRRAGFTDEEIDGQLRMPGSKFLRSFARSPEEAVARLQRDFPGSFTALRPEADGRVRLSFRYDEPVGTSGLASDAELTPAERATVRSILRNGCPVRTVRTSRTITTGTCQLVLERTGEAGYALRTLFPGELAPPLPLPGEAPDPFWATHLLIDFN
;
A
#
# COMPACT_ATOMS: atom_id res chain seq x y z
N MET A 1 6.72 23.37 0.29
CA MET A 1 6.24 21.97 0.31
C MET A 1 6.24 21.48 -1.12
N GLU A 2 6.86 20.33 -1.39
CA GLU A 2 6.96 19.78 -2.74
C GLU A 2 5.58 19.50 -3.34
N ARG A 3 5.39 19.81 -4.63
CA ARG A 3 4.11 19.56 -5.32
C ARG A 3 4.07 18.10 -5.78
N ILE A 4 3.11 17.35 -5.24
CA ILE A 4 2.83 15.97 -5.64
C ILE A 4 1.69 15.96 -6.64
N SER A 5 1.94 15.38 -7.81
CA SER A 5 0.96 15.15 -8.86
C SER A 5 0.28 13.79 -8.69
N HIS A 6 -1.00 13.74 -9.00
CA HIS A 6 -1.84 12.55 -8.89
C HIS A 6 -2.48 12.26 -10.25
N SER A 7 -1.84 11.42 -11.08
CA SER A 7 -2.45 11.03 -12.35
C SER A 7 -3.65 10.11 -12.09
N PRO A 8 -4.67 10.09 -12.98
CA PRO A 8 -5.81 9.19 -12.83
C PRO A 8 -5.41 7.72 -12.70
N GLU A 9 -4.37 7.28 -13.42
CA GLU A 9 -3.85 5.92 -13.38
C GLU A 9 -3.21 5.61 -12.03
N ALA A 10 -2.46 6.56 -11.46
CA ALA A 10 -1.89 6.42 -10.13
C ALA A 10 -2.98 6.36 -9.05
N LEU A 11 -3.99 7.22 -9.15
CA LEU A 11 -5.14 7.24 -8.24
C LEU A 11 -5.92 5.92 -8.31
N PHE A 12 -6.19 5.43 -9.52
CA PHE A 12 -6.83 4.12 -9.73
C PHE A 12 -5.98 2.99 -9.15
N HIS A 13 -4.68 2.95 -9.44
CA HIS A 13 -3.78 1.93 -8.88
C HIS A 13 -3.83 1.90 -7.34
N VAL A 14 -3.68 3.07 -6.71
CA VAL A 14 -3.66 3.23 -5.25
C VAL A 14 -5.01 2.88 -4.61
N LEU A 15 -6.10 2.96 -5.35
CA LEU A 15 -7.44 2.62 -4.85
C LEU A 15 -7.56 1.18 -4.37
N ALA A 16 -6.67 0.28 -4.82
CA ALA A 16 -6.53 -1.07 -4.27
C ALA A 16 -6.25 -1.08 -2.75
N HIS A 17 -5.82 0.05 -2.17
CA HIS A 17 -5.52 0.18 -0.75
C HIS A 17 -6.56 0.98 0.03
N PHE A 18 -7.76 1.19 -0.52
CA PHE A 18 -8.83 1.95 0.14
C PHE A 18 -10.11 1.12 0.27
N GLU A 19 -10.89 1.39 1.33
CA GLU A 19 -12.22 0.79 1.55
C GLU A 19 -13.36 1.54 0.83
N ALA A 20 -13.06 2.73 0.31
CA ALA A 20 -14.00 3.58 -0.38
C ALA A 20 -13.26 4.54 -1.33
N ALA A 21 -14.00 5.05 -2.31
CA ALA A 21 -13.65 6.22 -3.10
C ALA A 21 -14.74 7.26 -2.87
N ASP A 22 -14.37 8.48 -2.50
CA ASP A 22 -15.32 9.59 -2.45
C ASP A 22 -15.80 10.01 -3.85
N GLU A 23 -16.91 10.75 -3.90
CA GLU A 23 -17.51 11.17 -5.17
C GLU A 23 -16.59 12.09 -6.01
N PRO A 24 -15.82 13.03 -5.42
CA PRO A 24 -14.81 13.77 -6.17
C PRO A 24 -13.78 12.89 -6.88
N LEU A 25 -13.24 11.88 -6.20
CA LEU A 25 -12.29 10.93 -6.76
C LEU A 25 -12.94 10.09 -7.87
N ARG A 26 -14.12 9.50 -7.61
CA ARG A 26 -14.87 8.75 -8.61
C ARG A 26 -15.15 9.59 -9.85
N GLY A 27 -15.58 10.84 -9.67
CA GLY A 27 -15.80 11.78 -10.77
C GLY A 27 -14.54 12.06 -11.59
N SER A 28 -13.37 12.16 -10.95
CA SER A 28 -12.09 12.34 -11.63
C SER A 28 -11.68 11.09 -12.42
N LEU A 29 -11.86 9.90 -11.86
CA LEU A 29 -11.57 8.64 -12.54
C LEU A 29 -12.51 8.41 -13.74
N ARG A 30 -13.81 8.69 -13.60
CA ARG A 30 -14.76 8.61 -14.72
C ARG A 30 -14.42 9.56 -15.87
N ARG A 31 -13.99 10.80 -15.56
CA ARG A 31 -13.51 11.74 -16.59
C ARG A 31 -12.25 11.24 -17.32
N ALA A 32 -11.46 10.39 -16.67
CA ALA A 32 -10.28 9.76 -17.26
C ALA A 32 -10.60 8.45 -18.01
N GLY A 33 -11.86 8.01 -18.01
CA GLY A 33 -12.32 6.84 -18.77
C GLY A 33 -12.54 5.57 -17.97
N PHE A 34 -12.33 5.58 -16.64
CA PHE A 34 -12.61 4.41 -15.80
C PHE A 34 -14.11 4.24 -15.53
N THR A 35 -14.62 3.03 -15.59
CA THR A 35 -16.03 2.74 -15.24
C THR A 35 -16.22 2.56 -13.74
N ASP A 36 -17.45 2.70 -13.25
CA ASP A 36 -17.74 2.43 -11.83
C ASP A 36 -17.48 0.96 -11.46
N GLU A 37 -17.67 0.02 -12.40
CA GLU A 37 -17.33 -1.40 -12.22
C GLU A 37 -15.82 -1.62 -12.05
N GLU A 38 -14.98 -0.90 -12.82
CA GLU A 38 -13.52 -0.96 -12.66
C GLU A 38 -13.08 -0.39 -11.32
N ILE A 39 -13.66 0.75 -10.92
CA ILE A 39 -13.40 1.40 -9.62
C ILE A 39 -13.79 0.46 -8.47
N ASP A 40 -14.98 -0.14 -8.54
CA ASP A 40 -15.48 -1.07 -7.52
C ASP A 40 -14.70 -2.39 -7.52
N GLY A 41 -14.23 -2.85 -8.69
CA GLY A 41 -13.31 -3.97 -8.82
C GLY A 41 -11.99 -3.69 -8.10
N GLN A 42 -11.42 -2.51 -8.33
CA GLN A 42 -10.17 -2.08 -7.72
C GLN A 42 -10.29 -1.95 -6.20
N LEU A 43 -11.38 -1.37 -5.69
CA LEU A 43 -11.67 -1.29 -4.25
C LEU A 43 -11.80 -2.67 -3.58
N ARG A 44 -12.29 -3.68 -4.31
CA ARG A 44 -12.45 -5.06 -3.81
C ARG A 44 -11.17 -5.89 -3.84
N MET A 45 -10.09 -5.38 -4.44
CA MET A 45 -8.81 -6.09 -4.46
C MET A 45 -8.36 -6.45 -3.04
N PRO A 46 -7.99 -7.72 -2.76
CA PRO A 46 -7.52 -8.12 -1.45
C PRO A 46 -6.14 -7.51 -1.15
N GLY A 47 -5.88 -7.21 0.12
CA GLY A 47 -4.61 -6.63 0.57
C GLY A 47 -4.78 -5.63 1.70
N SER A 48 -3.72 -4.85 1.95
CA SER A 48 -3.73 -3.78 2.95
C SER A 48 -4.71 -2.67 2.56
N LYS A 49 -5.55 -2.22 3.51
CA LYS A 49 -6.54 -1.15 3.29
C LYS A 49 -6.43 -0.04 4.32
N PHE A 50 -6.49 1.22 3.90
CA PHE A 50 -6.64 2.33 4.83
C PHE A 50 -8.02 2.30 5.46
N LEU A 51 -8.09 2.58 6.76
CA LEU A 51 -9.36 2.77 7.44
C LEU A 51 -10.04 4.02 6.90
N ARG A 52 -11.38 3.99 6.74
CA ARG A 52 -12.16 5.18 6.39
C ARG A 52 -11.98 6.36 7.35
N SER A 53 -11.68 6.08 8.63
CA SER A 53 -11.36 7.09 9.64
C SER A 53 -10.00 7.76 9.42
N PHE A 54 -9.10 7.10 8.69
CA PHE A 54 -7.80 7.65 8.33
C PHE A 54 -7.89 8.53 7.08
N ALA A 55 -8.41 7.97 5.98
CA ALA A 55 -8.62 8.67 4.71
C ALA A 55 -9.63 7.93 3.82
N ARG A 56 -10.37 8.67 2.99
CA ARG A 56 -11.40 8.18 2.05
C ARG A 56 -10.97 8.29 0.59
N SER A 57 -9.83 8.92 0.32
CA SER A 57 -9.21 9.01 -0.99
C SER A 57 -7.68 9.08 -0.87
N PRO A 58 -6.94 8.69 -1.94
CA PRO A 58 -5.49 8.84 -1.98
C PRO A 58 -5.03 10.27 -1.72
N GLU A 59 -5.73 11.27 -2.26
CA GLU A 59 -5.41 12.67 -2.09
C GLU A 59 -5.61 13.14 -0.65
N GLU A 60 -6.70 12.73 0.01
CA GLU A 60 -6.92 13.00 1.43
C GLU A 60 -5.80 12.40 2.29
N ALA A 61 -5.37 11.17 1.98
CA ALA A 61 -4.27 10.52 2.66
C ALA A 61 -2.94 11.26 2.48
N VAL A 62 -2.59 11.65 1.24
CA VAL A 62 -1.36 12.44 0.97
C VAL A 62 -1.40 13.79 1.69
N ALA A 63 -2.53 14.51 1.62
CA ALA A 63 -2.69 15.80 2.30
C ALA A 63 -2.56 15.67 3.82
N ARG A 64 -3.12 14.60 4.40
CA ARG A 64 -2.96 14.27 5.81
C ARG A 64 -1.50 14.00 6.17
N LEU A 65 -0.77 13.21 5.39
CA LEU A 65 0.65 12.94 5.62
C LEU A 65 1.50 14.21 5.53
N GLN A 66 1.24 15.07 4.57
CA GLN A 66 1.92 16.37 4.43
C GLN A 66 1.69 17.29 5.62
N ARG A 67 0.47 17.28 6.17
CA ARG A 67 0.10 18.06 7.36
C ARG A 67 0.74 17.50 8.63
N ASP A 68 0.69 16.17 8.81
CA ASP A 68 1.11 15.51 10.05
C ASP A 68 2.65 15.34 10.10
N PHE A 69 3.32 15.21 8.94
CA PHE A 69 4.77 15.01 8.83
C PHE A 69 5.44 15.96 7.82
N PRO A 70 5.33 17.29 8.00
CA PRO A 70 5.84 18.26 7.02
C PRO A 70 7.35 18.13 6.77
N GLY A 71 8.12 17.69 7.78
CA GLY A 71 9.56 17.45 7.67
C GLY A 71 9.91 16.36 6.65
N SER A 72 9.09 15.32 6.52
CA SER A 72 9.30 14.23 5.56
C SER A 72 9.14 14.67 4.11
N PHE A 73 8.47 15.81 3.87
CA PHE A 73 8.26 16.40 2.54
C PHE A 73 9.21 17.56 2.24
N THR A 74 10.24 17.75 3.07
CA THR A 74 11.26 18.78 2.88
C THR A 74 12.50 18.13 2.29
N ALA A 75 12.95 18.62 1.13
CA ALA A 75 14.15 18.14 0.44
C ALA A 75 14.15 16.63 0.15
N LEU A 76 13.08 16.16 -0.51
CA LEU A 76 12.95 14.78 -0.95
C LEU A 76 14.17 14.34 -1.78
N ARG A 77 14.72 13.17 -1.45
CA ARG A 77 15.90 12.61 -2.12
C ARG A 77 15.53 11.29 -2.79
N PRO A 78 15.54 11.23 -4.12
CA PRO A 78 15.36 9.97 -4.83
C PRO A 78 16.48 8.98 -4.50
N GLU A 79 16.12 7.72 -4.39
CA GLU A 79 17.02 6.58 -4.35
C GLU A 79 17.60 6.30 -5.74
N ALA A 80 18.48 5.30 -5.85
CA ALA A 80 19.16 4.95 -7.11
C ALA A 80 18.21 4.61 -8.27
N ASP A 81 16.99 4.16 -7.94
CA ASP A 81 15.93 3.84 -8.92
C ASP A 81 15.02 5.04 -9.25
N GLY A 82 15.38 6.25 -8.78
CA GLY A 82 14.63 7.49 -9.04
C GLY A 82 13.35 7.64 -8.20
N ARG A 83 13.07 6.70 -7.29
CA ARG A 83 11.91 6.76 -6.40
C ARG A 83 12.26 7.39 -5.07
N VAL A 84 11.28 8.04 -4.46
CA VAL A 84 11.34 8.50 -3.08
C VAL A 84 10.39 7.62 -2.27
N ARG A 85 10.89 6.95 -1.24
CA ARG A 85 10.11 6.11 -0.35
C ARG A 85 10.03 6.78 1.02
N LEU A 86 8.83 7.13 1.45
CA LEU A 86 8.56 7.72 2.75
C LEU A 86 7.75 6.73 3.59
N SER A 87 8.25 6.44 4.79
CA SER A 87 7.57 5.59 5.78
C SER A 87 7.07 6.46 6.92
N PHE A 88 5.81 6.27 7.29
CA PHE A 88 5.15 7.03 8.34
C PHE A 88 4.63 6.09 9.41
N ARG A 89 4.70 6.53 10.67
CA ARG A 89 4.20 5.79 11.81
C ARG A 89 3.31 6.69 12.66
N TYR A 90 2.11 6.21 12.92
CA TYR A 90 1.16 6.75 13.87
C TYR A 90 1.04 5.80 15.07
N ASP A 91 0.68 6.35 16.22
CA ASP A 91 0.38 5.55 17.42
C ASP A 91 -0.97 4.83 17.29
N GLU A 92 -1.93 5.47 16.62
CA GLU A 92 -3.24 4.90 16.31
C GLU A 92 -3.25 4.15 14.98
N PRO A 93 -4.11 3.12 14.82
CA PRO A 93 -4.26 2.42 13.54
C PRO A 93 -4.66 3.35 12.39
N VAL A 94 -3.94 3.24 11.28
CA VAL A 94 -4.24 3.93 10.01
C VAL A 94 -4.92 3.03 8.99
N GLY A 95 -4.75 1.71 9.15
CA GLY A 95 -5.16 0.73 8.16
C GLY A 95 -5.09 -0.69 8.69
N THR A 96 -5.33 -1.60 7.76
CA THR A 96 -5.17 -3.05 7.91
C THR A 96 -3.99 -3.50 7.05
N SER A 97 -3.27 -4.51 7.53
CA SER A 97 -2.14 -5.10 6.81
C SER A 97 -2.62 -6.32 6.03
N GLY A 98 -2.18 -6.45 4.78
CA GLY A 98 -2.27 -7.70 4.01
C GLY A 98 -1.16 -8.71 4.33
N LEU A 99 -0.33 -8.40 5.33
CA LEU A 99 0.77 -9.20 5.81
C LEU A 99 0.61 -9.48 7.31
N ALA A 100 1.01 -10.68 7.71
CA ALA A 100 1.18 -11.05 9.11
C ALA A 100 2.66 -11.29 9.39
N SER A 101 3.17 -10.78 10.51
CA SER A 101 4.47 -11.22 11.01
C SER A 101 4.35 -12.64 11.59
N ASP A 102 5.35 -13.49 11.35
CA ASP A 102 5.40 -14.83 11.94
C ASP A 102 5.34 -14.76 13.48
N ALA A 103 5.88 -13.69 14.07
CA ALA A 103 5.93 -13.48 15.52
C ALA A 103 4.55 -13.17 16.14
N GLU A 104 3.59 -12.63 15.38
CA GLU A 104 2.25 -12.31 15.89
C GLU A 104 1.22 -13.42 15.64
N LEU A 105 1.61 -14.51 14.96
CA LEU A 105 0.70 -15.61 14.68
C LEU A 105 0.37 -16.38 15.97
N THR A 106 -0.93 -16.55 16.20
CA THR A 106 -1.43 -17.51 17.19
C THR A 106 -1.06 -18.95 16.78
N PRO A 107 -1.07 -19.92 17.72
CA PRO A 107 -0.83 -21.32 17.38
C PRO A 107 -1.81 -21.86 16.32
N ALA A 108 -3.07 -21.41 16.35
CA ALA A 108 -4.09 -21.81 15.38
C ALA A 108 -3.78 -21.25 13.97
N GLU A 109 -3.45 -19.97 13.85
CA GLU A 109 -3.06 -19.36 12.57
C GLU A 109 -1.78 -20.00 12.03
N ARG A 110 -0.79 -20.25 12.89
CA ARG A 110 0.47 -20.91 12.51
C ARG A 110 0.25 -22.27 11.89
N ALA A 111 -0.74 -23.04 12.37
CA ALA A 111 -1.11 -24.34 11.79
C ALA A 111 -1.72 -24.24 10.38
N THR A 112 -2.17 -23.06 9.95
CA THR A 112 -2.71 -22.82 8.59
C THR A 112 -1.65 -22.35 7.59
N VAL A 113 -0.41 -22.12 8.05
CA VAL A 113 0.65 -21.60 7.22
C VAL A 113 0.96 -22.59 6.10
N ARG A 114 1.00 -22.08 4.88
CA ARG A 114 1.31 -22.88 3.68
C ARG A 114 2.21 -22.10 2.74
N SER A 115 3.01 -22.83 1.98
CA SER A 115 3.79 -22.25 0.88
C SER A 115 3.01 -22.42 -0.42
N ILE A 116 2.80 -21.33 -1.15
CA ILE A 116 2.21 -21.35 -2.50
C ILE A 116 3.20 -20.75 -3.49
N LEU A 117 3.06 -21.07 -4.78
CA LEU A 117 3.81 -20.39 -5.82
C LEU A 117 3.03 -19.15 -6.29
N ARG A 118 3.66 -17.97 -6.21
CA ARG A 118 3.21 -16.75 -6.90
C ARG A 118 4.30 -16.31 -7.85
N ASN A 119 3.96 -16.21 -9.14
CA ASN A 119 4.91 -15.86 -10.21
C ASN A 119 6.18 -16.73 -10.20
N GLY A 120 6.04 -18.03 -9.89
CA GLY A 120 7.17 -18.96 -9.79
C GLY A 120 8.00 -18.84 -8.50
N CYS A 121 7.70 -17.89 -7.62
CA CYS A 121 8.32 -17.76 -6.30
C CYS A 121 7.51 -18.47 -5.20
N PRO A 122 8.13 -19.28 -4.34
CA PRO A 122 7.48 -19.80 -3.14
C PRO A 122 7.26 -18.68 -2.13
N VAL A 123 6.00 -18.38 -1.84
CA VAL A 123 5.58 -17.40 -0.83
C VAL A 123 4.80 -18.11 0.28
N ARG A 124 5.02 -17.69 1.52
CA ARG A 124 4.26 -18.19 2.68
C ARG A 124 2.97 -17.41 2.81
N THR A 125 1.87 -18.12 3.01
CA THR A 125 0.56 -17.53 3.30
C THR A 125 0.00 -18.07 4.59
N VAL A 126 -0.87 -17.30 5.23
CA VAL A 126 -1.56 -17.67 6.46
C VAL A 126 -3.04 -17.34 6.34
N ARG A 127 -3.92 -18.18 6.90
CA ARG A 127 -5.33 -17.85 7.07
C ARG A 127 -5.53 -17.26 8.45
N THR A 128 -6.21 -16.13 8.50
CA THR A 128 -6.61 -15.49 9.75
C THR A 128 -8.07 -15.03 9.64
N SER A 129 -8.80 -15.17 10.75
CA SER A 129 -10.16 -14.66 10.89
C SER A 129 -10.21 -13.26 11.51
N ARG A 130 -9.08 -12.75 12.01
CA ARG A 130 -8.97 -11.41 12.59
C ARG A 130 -8.37 -10.43 11.60
N THR A 131 -8.73 -9.17 11.74
CA THR A 131 -8.07 -8.07 11.03
C THR A 131 -6.75 -7.74 11.73
N ILE A 132 -5.65 -7.71 10.97
CA ILE A 132 -4.36 -7.22 11.46
C ILE A 132 -4.29 -5.72 11.19
N THR A 133 -4.38 -4.92 12.24
CA THR A 133 -4.29 -3.45 12.14
C THR A 133 -2.84 -2.99 12.06
N THR A 134 -2.60 -1.84 11.44
CA THR A 134 -1.28 -1.22 11.38
C THR A 134 -1.38 0.29 11.59
N GLY A 135 -0.43 0.85 12.34
CA GLY A 135 -0.21 2.30 12.47
C GLY A 135 0.82 2.83 11.46
N THR A 136 1.35 1.97 10.60
CA THR A 136 2.38 2.33 9.61
C THR A 136 1.74 2.51 8.23
N CYS A 137 2.26 3.44 7.42
CA CYS A 137 1.95 3.49 5.99
C CYS A 137 3.14 3.99 5.17
N GLN A 138 3.11 3.69 3.88
CA GLN A 138 4.17 3.97 2.93
C GLN A 138 3.64 4.87 1.81
N LEU A 139 4.40 5.92 1.48
CA LEU A 139 4.18 6.73 0.29
C LEU A 139 5.39 6.58 -0.63
N VAL A 140 5.14 6.17 -1.87
CA VAL A 140 6.17 6.08 -2.90
C VAL A 140 5.89 7.11 -3.97
N LEU A 141 6.87 7.97 -4.21
CA LEU A 141 6.85 9.00 -5.23
C LEU A 141 7.90 8.73 -6.29
N GLU A 142 7.72 9.25 -7.49
CA GLU A 142 8.73 9.30 -8.53
C GLU A 142 9.01 10.75 -8.90
N ARG A 143 10.29 11.06 -9.13
CA ARG A 143 10.68 12.41 -9.55
C ARG A 143 10.19 12.67 -10.98
N THR A 144 9.49 13.79 -11.18
CA THR A 144 9.06 14.25 -12.50
C THR A 144 9.73 15.58 -12.83
N GLY A 145 10.57 15.61 -13.87
CA GLY A 145 11.24 16.83 -14.31
C GLY A 145 12.08 17.53 -13.22
N GLU A 146 12.24 18.85 -13.33
CA GLU A 146 13.20 19.58 -12.49
C GLU A 146 12.77 19.75 -11.02
N ALA A 147 11.46 19.84 -10.71
CA ALA A 147 10.97 20.15 -9.35
C ALA A 147 9.63 19.49 -8.95
N GLY A 148 9.19 18.45 -9.65
CA GLY A 148 7.92 17.77 -9.36
C GLY A 148 8.09 16.35 -8.83
N TYR A 149 7.09 15.87 -8.11
CA TYR A 149 6.95 14.46 -7.76
C TYR A 149 5.59 13.94 -8.22
N ALA A 150 5.52 12.67 -8.63
CA ALA A 150 4.29 11.97 -8.94
C ALA A 150 4.04 10.85 -7.95
N LEU A 151 2.80 10.71 -7.50
CA LEU A 151 2.35 9.56 -6.73
C LEU A 151 2.54 8.29 -7.56
N ARG A 152 3.21 7.29 -7.00
CA ARG A 152 3.32 5.95 -7.58
C ARG A 152 2.50 4.93 -6.83
N THR A 153 2.64 4.89 -5.51
CA THR A 153 1.76 4.08 -4.67
C THR A 153 1.69 4.64 -3.25
N LEU A 154 0.61 4.29 -2.55
CA LEU A 154 0.36 4.67 -1.16
C LEU A 154 -0.44 3.54 -0.52
N PHE A 155 0.06 2.97 0.57
CA PHE A 155 -0.59 1.83 1.21
C PHE A 155 -0.29 1.78 2.72
N PRO A 156 -1.19 1.20 3.54
CA PRO A 156 -0.89 0.92 4.93
C PRO A 156 -0.08 -0.37 5.08
N GLY A 157 0.72 -0.40 6.15
CA GLY A 157 1.62 -1.49 6.47
C GLY A 157 3.08 -1.14 6.29
N GLU A 158 3.93 -2.11 6.57
CA GLU A 158 5.37 -2.02 6.34
C GLU A 158 5.67 -2.08 4.83
N LEU A 159 6.76 -1.45 4.43
CA LEU A 159 7.25 -1.53 3.06
C LEU A 159 7.75 -2.96 2.81
N ALA A 160 6.91 -3.77 2.16
CA ALA A 160 7.32 -5.08 1.70
C ALA A 160 8.18 -4.96 0.44
N PRO A 161 9.31 -5.68 0.34
CA PRO A 161 10.06 -5.79 -0.89
C PRO A 161 9.20 -6.46 -1.96
N PRO A 162 9.53 -6.32 -3.26
CA PRO A 162 8.84 -7.08 -4.29
C PRO A 162 8.99 -8.59 -4.04
N LEU A 163 8.03 -9.37 -4.55
CA LEU A 163 8.22 -10.81 -4.67
C LEU A 163 9.38 -11.06 -5.65
N PRO A 164 10.31 -11.98 -5.35
CA PRO A 164 11.43 -12.25 -6.24
C PRO A 164 10.93 -12.87 -7.55
N LEU A 165 11.65 -12.60 -8.63
CA LEU A 165 11.39 -13.23 -9.92
C LEU A 165 11.81 -14.72 -9.90
N PRO A 166 11.34 -15.55 -10.86
CA PRO A 166 11.80 -16.93 -10.97
C PRO A 166 13.33 -17.03 -11.00
N GLY A 167 13.90 -17.74 -10.03
CA GLY A 167 15.35 -17.95 -9.90
C GLY A 167 16.07 -16.94 -8.99
N GLU A 168 15.39 -15.89 -8.51
CA GLU A 168 15.94 -14.97 -7.52
C GLU A 168 15.72 -15.48 -6.09
N ALA A 169 16.69 -15.23 -5.22
CA ALA A 169 16.53 -15.49 -3.80
C ALA A 169 15.51 -14.50 -3.20
N PRO A 170 14.56 -14.95 -2.36
CA PRO A 170 13.65 -14.04 -1.69
C PRO A 170 14.40 -13.13 -0.72
N ASP A 171 13.95 -11.88 -0.63
CA ASP A 171 14.40 -10.96 0.41
C ASP A 171 14.17 -11.58 1.81
N PRO A 172 15.11 -11.43 2.77
CA PRO A 172 14.95 -11.93 4.14
C PRO A 172 13.65 -11.52 4.82
N PHE A 173 13.04 -10.39 4.42
CA PHE A 173 11.71 -9.97 4.87
C PHE A 173 10.66 -11.09 4.73
N TRP A 174 10.70 -11.85 3.64
CA TRP A 174 9.76 -12.93 3.35
C TRP A 174 9.99 -14.19 4.19
N ALA A 175 11.10 -14.28 4.92
CA ALA A 175 11.31 -15.36 5.89
C ALA A 175 10.43 -15.17 7.13
N THR A 176 10.15 -13.91 7.51
CA THR A 176 9.42 -13.57 8.74
C THR A 176 8.03 -13.00 8.49
N HIS A 177 7.66 -12.71 7.24
CA HIS A 177 6.34 -12.16 6.88
C HIS A 177 5.58 -13.10 5.94
N LEU A 178 4.28 -13.21 6.20
CA LEU A 178 3.37 -14.07 5.46
C LEU A 178 2.27 -13.22 4.82
N LEU A 179 1.90 -13.57 3.58
CA LEU A 179 0.74 -12.99 2.94
C LEU A 179 -0.54 -13.52 3.59
N ILE A 180 -1.48 -12.63 3.91
CA ILE A 180 -2.80 -13.05 4.36
C ILE A 180 -3.56 -13.63 3.18
N ASP A 181 -4.07 -14.85 3.36
CA ASP A 181 -4.99 -15.49 2.42
C ASP A 181 -6.41 -14.98 2.69
N PHE A 182 -6.90 -14.13 1.80
CA PHE A 182 -8.25 -13.55 1.87
C PHE A 182 -9.34 -14.46 1.26
N ASN A 183 -9.01 -15.74 0.97
CA ASN A 183 -9.88 -16.74 0.36
C ASN A 183 -10.45 -17.75 1.36
#